data_AF-A0A7C5S0V4-F1
#
_entry.id   AF-A0A7C5S0V4-F1
#
_cell.length_a   1.000
_cell.length_b   1.000
_cell.length_c   1.000
_cell.angle_alpha   90.00
_cell.angle_beta   90.00
_cell.angle_gamma   90.00
#
_symmetry.space_group_name_H-M   'P 1'
#
loop_
_entity.id
_entity.type
_entity.pdbx_description
1 polymer ?
#
loop_
_entity_poly.entity_id
_entity_poly.type
_entity_poly.pdbx_seq_one_letter_code
_entity_poly.pdbx_strand_id
1 'polypeptide(L)'
;MLNISRNQMDKFNEIKKKFLSNTKIPRENRWKKMSNNDIWLDLVTQVIVVGNSAPFYRFYEDEKLQDEISYEKLIRINSEGELKKKINKVLRAVGTRYVSSNYSKCKKTAALVHNLMVLKKYKEGPKGLIEELSCKNEDITKIKYFMNNFKYIGSKSARDYLMGLGLVKNTVALDVRIQNIFNKIGIKLPKGFENNPKIYDEIEKDILTKICQPLGLDGIQFDRMLYQNYDEIMDL
;
A
#
# COMPACT_ATOMS: atom_id res chain seq x y z
N MET A 1 15.79 -6.98 16.91
CA MET A 1 14.78 -8.06 16.96
C MET A 1 15.12 -9.23 16.04
N LEU A 2 15.35 -8.99 14.75
CA LEU A 2 15.81 -10.03 13.83
C LEU A 2 17.31 -10.32 14.07
N ASN A 3 17.64 -11.61 14.12
CA ASN A 3 19.00 -12.11 14.08
C ASN A 3 19.27 -12.67 12.68
N ILE A 4 20.20 -12.07 11.94
CA ILE A 4 20.49 -12.41 10.54
C ILE A 4 21.87 -13.05 10.47
N SER A 5 21.91 -14.35 10.19
CA SER A 5 23.14 -15.10 9.99
C SER A 5 23.78 -14.82 8.63
N ARG A 6 25.07 -15.14 8.49
CA ARG A 6 25.78 -15.04 7.21
C ARG A 6 25.12 -15.86 6.11
N ASN A 7 24.73 -17.11 6.39
CA ASN A 7 24.03 -17.98 5.43
C ASN A 7 22.71 -17.35 4.94
N GLN A 8 21.94 -16.71 5.82
CA GLN A 8 20.72 -16.00 5.42
C GLN A 8 21.02 -14.78 4.55
N MET A 9 22.12 -14.07 4.82
CA MET A 9 22.58 -12.96 4.00
C MET A 9 23.01 -13.42 2.60
N ASP A 10 23.73 -14.54 2.53
CA ASP A 10 24.18 -15.13 1.26
C ASP A 10 22.97 -15.49 0.37
N LYS A 11 21.91 -16.06 0.95
CA LYS A 11 20.64 -16.33 0.24
C LYS A 11 19.98 -15.06 -0.31
N PHE A 12 19.90 -13.98 0.48
CA PHE A 12 19.36 -12.72 -0.03
C PHE A 12 20.25 -12.11 -1.13
N ASN A 13 21.57 -12.29 -1.04
CA ASN A 13 22.49 -11.84 -2.07
C ASN A 13 22.31 -12.63 -3.38
N GLU A 14 22.04 -13.94 -3.31
CA GLU A 14 21.68 -14.77 -4.46
C GLU A 14 20.38 -14.31 -5.12
N ILE A 15 19.33 -14.09 -4.32
CA ILE A 15 18.05 -13.52 -4.78
C ILE A 15 18.30 -12.16 -5.46
N LYS A 16 19.09 -11.28 -4.82
CA LYS A 16 19.46 -9.98 -5.40
C LYS A 16 20.12 -10.13 -6.76
N LYS A 17 21.15 -10.98 -6.88
CA LYS A 17 21.87 -11.21 -8.14
C LYS A 17 20.96 -11.73 -9.24
N LYS A 18 20.00 -12.60 -8.91
CA LYS A 18 19.09 -13.23 -9.88
C LYS A 18 17.97 -12.30 -10.33
N PHE A 19 17.38 -11.52 -9.43
CA PHE A 19 16.08 -10.87 -9.70
C PHE A 19 16.11 -9.34 -9.75
N LEU A 20 17.11 -8.68 -9.17
CA LEU A 20 17.09 -7.21 -9.04
C LEU A 20 17.04 -6.50 -10.41
N SER A 21 17.78 -7.00 -11.40
CA SER A 21 17.85 -6.40 -12.75
C SER A 21 16.52 -6.37 -13.49
N ASN A 22 15.63 -7.33 -13.19
CA ASN A 22 14.31 -7.46 -13.81
C ASN A 22 13.19 -6.86 -12.93
N THR A 23 13.53 -6.37 -11.75
CA THR A 23 12.55 -5.83 -10.80
C THR A 23 12.08 -4.44 -11.23
N LYS A 24 10.77 -4.25 -11.38
CA LYS A 24 10.18 -2.94 -11.69
C LYS A 24 10.02 -2.12 -10.41
N ILE A 25 10.74 -1.01 -10.33
CA ILE A 25 10.64 -0.06 -9.21
C ILE A 25 9.76 1.13 -9.60
N PRO A 26 8.78 1.52 -8.77
CA PRO A 26 8.04 2.77 -8.97
C PRO A 26 8.99 3.96 -9.12
N ARG A 27 8.73 4.81 -10.10
CA ARG A 27 9.54 6.02 -10.30
C ARG A 27 9.33 6.98 -9.14
N GLU A 28 10.43 7.56 -8.66
CA GLU A 28 10.37 8.64 -7.67
C GLU A 28 9.49 9.78 -8.19
N ASN A 29 8.69 10.36 -7.31
CA ASN A 29 7.78 11.46 -7.64
C ASN A 29 6.77 11.12 -8.77
N ARG A 30 6.42 9.84 -8.98
CA ARG A 30 5.41 9.42 -9.96
C ARG A 30 4.11 10.21 -9.83
N TRP A 31 3.72 10.52 -8.59
CA TRP A 31 2.54 11.32 -8.27
C TRP A 31 2.47 12.68 -8.99
N LYS A 32 3.61 13.29 -9.37
CA LYS A 32 3.62 14.57 -10.08
C LYS A 32 2.88 14.50 -11.42
N LYS A 33 2.93 13.34 -12.08
CA LYS A 33 2.26 13.06 -13.35
C LYS A 33 0.84 12.52 -13.18
N MET A 34 0.42 12.27 -11.95
CA MET A 34 -0.91 11.76 -11.64
C MET A 34 -1.89 12.93 -11.48
N SER A 35 -3.13 12.70 -11.89
CA SER A 35 -4.28 13.55 -11.60
C SER A 35 -4.80 13.30 -10.17
N ASN A 36 -5.68 14.17 -9.70
CA ASN A 36 -6.40 13.94 -8.44
C ASN A 36 -7.19 12.63 -8.47
N ASN A 37 -7.82 12.34 -9.60
CA ASN A 37 -8.56 11.11 -9.79
C ASN A 37 -7.64 9.88 -9.70
N ASP A 38 -6.47 9.89 -10.35
CA ASP A 38 -5.54 8.75 -10.29
C ASP A 38 -5.10 8.45 -8.86
N ILE A 39 -4.73 9.48 -8.09
CA ILE A 39 -4.32 9.34 -6.69
C ILE A 39 -5.48 8.81 -5.84
N TRP A 40 -6.69 9.35 -6.06
CA TRP A 40 -7.89 8.88 -5.38
C TRP A 40 -8.22 7.42 -5.69
N LEU A 41 -8.21 7.02 -6.96
CA LEU A 41 -8.51 5.66 -7.37
C LEU A 41 -7.45 4.69 -6.84
N ASP A 42 -6.16 5.05 -6.87
CA ASP A 42 -5.10 4.26 -6.25
C ASP A 42 -5.36 4.06 -4.75
N LEU A 43 -5.83 5.09 -4.02
CA LEU A 43 -6.20 4.97 -2.62
C LEU A 43 -7.43 4.06 -2.42
N VAL A 44 -8.43 4.14 -3.30
CA VAL A 44 -9.60 3.26 -3.28
C VAL A 44 -9.16 1.80 -3.42
N THR A 45 -8.20 1.52 -4.30
CA THR A 45 -7.71 0.14 -4.51
C THR A 45 -7.14 -0.47 -3.22
N GLN A 46 -6.47 0.33 -2.38
CA GLN A 46 -5.92 -0.13 -1.10
C GLN A 46 -7.01 -0.61 -0.14
N VAL A 47 -8.21 -0.02 -0.19
CA VAL A 47 -9.37 -0.48 0.60
C VAL A 47 -10.06 -1.69 -0.05
N ILE A 48 -10.11 -1.74 -1.38
CA ILE A 48 -10.67 -2.85 -2.14
C ILE A 48 -9.92 -4.15 -1.81
N VAL A 49 -8.59 -4.14 -1.86
CA VAL A 49 -7.76 -5.35 -1.75
C VAL A 49 -7.70 -5.96 -0.34
N VAL A 50 -8.28 -5.30 0.67
CA VAL A 50 -8.38 -5.86 2.03
C VAL A 50 -9.25 -7.11 2.01
N GLY A 51 -8.60 -8.28 2.06
CA GLY A 51 -9.21 -9.61 2.08
C GLY A 51 -8.98 -10.44 0.81
N ASN A 52 -8.72 -9.83 -0.35
CA ASN A 52 -8.28 -10.49 -1.60
C ASN A 52 -7.93 -9.46 -2.69
N SER A 53 -7.06 -9.83 -3.63
CA SER A 53 -6.69 -8.97 -4.77
C SER A 53 -7.63 -9.06 -5.98
N ALA A 54 -8.40 -10.13 -6.14
CA ALA A 54 -9.26 -10.31 -7.32
C ALA A 54 -10.22 -9.13 -7.64
N PRO A 55 -10.86 -8.47 -6.66
CA PRO A 55 -11.70 -7.31 -6.92
C PRO A 55 -10.97 -6.08 -7.48
N PHE A 56 -9.66 -5.96 -7.23
CA PHE A 56 -8.86 -4.88 -7.79
C PHE A 56 -8.76 -4.97 -9.32
N TYR A 57 -8.49 -6.17 -9.87
CA TYR A 57 -8.41 -6.34 -11.33
C TYR A 57 -9.72 -5.99 -12.02
N ARG A 58 -10.85 -6.48 -11.48
CA ARG A 58 -12.19 -6.13 -11.99
C ARG A 58 -12.48 -4.63 -11.92
N PHE A 59 -12.02 -3.95 -10.88
CA PHE A 59 -12.16 -2.51 -10.78
C PHE A 59 -11.31 -1.77 -11.81
N TYR A 60 -10.07 -2.20 -11.99
CA TYR A 60 -9.11 -1.57 -12.91
C TYR A 60 -9.49 -1.77 -14.38
N GLU A 61 -10.14 -2.89 -14.73
CA GLU A 61 -10.61 -3.19 -16.08
C GLU A 61 -11.95 -2.51 -16.43
N ASP A 62 -12.69 -2.01 -15.44
CA ASP A 62 -14.00 -1.38 -15.64
C ASP A 62 -13.94 0.14 -15.47
N GLU A 63 -13.67 0.83 -16.58
CA GLU A 63 -13.62 2.29 -16.65
C GLU A 63 -14.93 2.95 -16.20
N LYS A 64 -16.09 2.31 -16.43
CA LYS A 64 -17.39 2.87 -16.03
C LYS A 64 -17.52 2.87 -14.52
N LEU A 65 -17.10 1.79 -13.86
CA LEU A 65 -17.10 1.70 -12.40
C LEU A 65 -16.09 2.66 -11.77
N GLN A 66 -14.92 2.86 -12.38
CA GLN A 66 -13.95 3.87 -11.93
C GLN A 66 -14.55 5.28 -12.05
N ASP A 67 -15.13 5.59 -13.19
CA ASP A 67 -15.78 6.88 -13.46
C ASP A 67 -16.94 7.17 -12.49
N GLU A 68 -17.74 6.14 -12.12
CA GLU A 68 -18.82 6.27 -11.13
C GLU A 68 -18.33 6.83 -9.78
N ILE A 69 -17.12 6.48 -9.35
CA ILE A 69 -16.53 6.95 -8.10
C ILE A 69 -15.31 7.83 -8.31
N SER A 70 -15.22 8.50 -9.47
CA SER A 70 -14.16 9.49 -9.73
C SER A 70 -14.18 10.61 -8.69
N TYR A 71 -13.00 11.14 -8.37
CA TYR A 71 -12.85 12.16 -7.34
C TYR A 71 -13.73 13.39 -7.63
N GLU A 72 -13.68 13.89 -8.86
CA GLU A 72 -14.38 15.08 -9.33
C GLU A 72 -15.90 14.94 -9.24
N LYS A 73 -16.44 13.72 -9.45
CA LYS A 73 -17.89 13.47 -9.31
C LYS A 73 -18.28 13.36 -7.85
N LEU A 74 -17.47 12.71 -7.02
CA LEU A 74 -17.80 12.50 -5.62
C LEU A 74 -17.78 13.81 -4.82
N ILE A 75 -16.82 14.71 -5.05
CA ILE A 75 -16.72 15.96 -4.27
C ILE A 75 -17.92 16.91 -4.45
N ARG A 76 -18.68 16.75 -5.55
CA ARG A 76 -19.91 17.51 -5.87
C ARG A 76 -21.14 17.01 -5.11
N ILE A 77 -21.05 15.83 -4.49
CA ILE A 77 -22.15 15.25 -3.71
C ILE A 77 -22.05 15.79 -2.28
N ASN A 78 -23.08 16.50 -1.84
CA ASN A 78 -23.13 17.08 -0.48
C ASN A 78 -23.72 16.11 0.55
N SER A 79 -24.48 15.10 0.11
CA SER A 79 -25.09 14.10 0.99
C SER A 79 -24.15 12.93 1.27
N GLU A 80 -23.80 12.72 2.54
CA GLU A 80 -23.03 11.55 2.97
C GLU A 80 -23.74 10.24 2.61
N GLY A 81 -25.08 10.21 2.71
CA GLY A 81 -25.88 9.03 2.36
C GLY A 81 -25.77 8.66 0.88
N GLU A 82 -25.77 9.67 0.00
CA GLU A 82 -25.58 9.47 -1.45
C GLU A 82 -24.16 9.02 -1.78
N LEU A 83 -23.15 9.62 -1.14
CA LEU A 83 -21.75 9.18 -1.26
C LEU A 83 -21.61 7.69 -0.87
N LYS A 84 -22.15 7.30 0.28
CA LYS A 84 -22.13 5.90 0.74
C LYS A 84 -22.82 4.98 -0.26
N LYS A 85 -24.00 5.35 -0.76
CA LYS A 85 -24.75 4.54 -1.73
C LYS A 85 -23.94 4.33 -3.02
N LYS A 86 -23.35 5.39 -3.57
CA LYS A 86 -22.58 5.34 -4.82
C LYS A 86 -21.31 4.50 -4.67
N ILE A 87 -20.52 4.76 -3.63
CA ILE A 87 -19.30 4.00 -3.33
C ILE A 87 -19.63 2.52 -3.06
N ASN A 88 -20.65 2.23 -2.26
CA ASN A 88 -21.03 0.85 -1.94
C ASN A 88 -21.46 0.08 -3.19
N LYS A 89 -22.22 0.71 -4.09
CA LYS A 89 -22.63 0.10 -5.37
C LYS A 89 -21.41 -0.39 -6.16
N VAL A 90 -20.40 0.47 -6.34
CA VAL A 90 -19.17 0.11 -7.06
C VAL A 90 -18.40 -1.01 -6.34
N LEU A 91 -18.19 -0.86 -5.02
CA LEU A 91 -17.49 -1.89 -4.24
C LEU A 91 -18.16 -3.27 -4.33
N ARG A 92 -19.50 -3.32 -4.33
CA ARG A 92 -20.26 -4.56 -4.50
C ARG A 92 -20.16 -5.10 -5.93
N ALA A 93 -20.26 -4.24 -6.94
CA ALA A 93 -20.18 -4.61 -8.34
C ALA A 93 -18.86 -5.33 -8.66
N VAL A 94 -17.74 -4.83 -8.13
CA VAL A 94 -16.43 -5.48 -8.30
C VAL A 94 -16.20 -6.69 -7.38
N GLY A 95 -17.19 -7.03 -6.53
CA GLY A 95 -17.13 -8.18 -5.62
C GLY A 95 -16.14 -8.01 -4.47
N THR A 96 -15.97 -6.79 -3.95
CA THR A 96 -15.09 -6.51 -2.81
C THR A 96 -15.56 -7.25 -1.56
N ARG A 97 -14.64 -7.97 -0.89
CA ARG A 97 -14.93 -8.66 0.38
C ARG A 97 -15.30 -7.68 1.50
N TYR A 98 -16.17 -8.15 2.41
CA TYR A 98 -16.65 -7.41 3.58
C TYR A 98 -17.51 -6.18 3.27
N VAL A 99 -18.14 -6.16 2.09
CA VAL A 99 -19.03 -5.08 1.67
C VAL A 99 -20.48 -5.51 1.84
N SER A 100 -21.08 -5.06 2.94
CA SER A 100 -22.49 -5.32 3.26
C SER A 100 -23.42 -4.69 2.22
N SER A 101 -24.58 -5.33 1.98
CA SER A 101 -25.68 -4.77 1.19
C SER A 101 -26.30 -3.55 1.87
N ASN A 102 -26.25 -3.51 3.21
CA ASN A 102 -26.62 -2.32 3.95
C ASN A 102 -25.43 -1.35 3.99
N TYR A 103 -25.40 -0.43 3.03
CA TYR A 103 -24.33 0.55 2.88
C TYR A 103 -24.14 1.45 4.10
N SER A 104 -25.20 1.71 4.87
CA SER A 104 -25.13 2.55 6.08
C SER A 104 -24.25 1.94 7.19
N LYS A 105 -24.13 0.60 7.21
CA LYS A 105 -23.33 -0.16 8.18
C LYS A 105 -22.03 -0.71 7.58
N CYS A 106 -21.74 -0.44 6.30
CA CYS A 106 -20.56 -0.98 5.62
C CYS A 106 -19.30 -0.20 5.99
N LYS A 107 -18.39 -0.84 6.74
CA LYS A 107 -17.15 -0.24 7.24
C LYS A 107 -16.22 0.24 6.10
N LYS A 108 -16.06 -0.53 5.02
CA LYS A 108 -15.24 -0.11 3.84
C LYS A 108 -15.84 1.11 3.14
N THR A 109 -17.15 1.13 2.96
CA THR A 109 -17.86 2.29 2.39
C THR A 109 -17.67 3.52 3.27
N ALA A 110 -17.90 3.41 4.58
CA ALA A 110 -17.69 4.51 5.52
C ALA A 110 -16.24 5.00 5.53
N ALA A 111 -15.27 4.09 5.41
CA ALA A 111 -13.86 4.43 5.31
C ALA A 111 -13.52 5.24 4.07
N LEU A 112 -14.02 4.86 2.89
CA LEU A 112 -13.79 5.63 1.66
C LEU A 112 -14.46 7.00 1.70
N VAL A 113 -15.66 7.11 2.27
CA VAL A 113 -16.30 8.41 2.49
C VAL A 113 -15.44 9.29 3.41
N HIS A 114 -14.96 8.74 4.54
CA HIS A 114 -14.04 9.46 5.43
C HIS A 114 -12.78 9.91 4.69
N ASN A 115 -12.15 9.00 3.93
CA ASN A 115 -10.92 9.29 3.18
C ASN A 115 -11.13 10.40 2.13
N LEU A 116 -12.27 10.38 1.41
CA LEU A 116 -12.66 11.46 0.51
C LEU A 116 -12.77 12.80 1.25
N MET A 117 -13.42 12.80 2.42
CA MET A 117 -13.59 14.01 3.23
C MET A 117 -12.27 14.55 3.78
N VAL A 118 -11.28 13.69 4.07
CA VAL A 118 -9.92 14.12 4.39
C VAL A 118 -9.28 14.83 3.20
N LEU A 119 -9.35 14.22 2.01
CA LEU A 119 -8.75 14.77 0.79
C LEU A 119 -9.39 16.10 0.36
N LYS A 120 -10.71 16.26 0.55
CA LYS A 120 -11.45 17.50 0.23
C LYS A 120 -10.99 18.73 1.04
N LYS A 121 -10.26 18.54 2.16
CA LYS A 121 -9.74 19.66 2.98
C LYS A 121 -8.53 20.34 2.34
N TYR A 122 -7.89 19.72 1.36
CA TYR A 122 -6.70 20.24 0.71
C TYR A 122 -7.11 21.08 -0.50
N LYS A 123 -6.47 22.25 -0.67
CA LYS A 123 -6.79 23.22 -1.75
C LYS A 123 -6.78 22.57 -3.15
N GLU A 124 -5.86 21.64 -3.38
CA GLU A 124 -5.73 20.90 -4.64
C GLU A 124 -6.16 19.43 -4.51
N GLY A 125 -6.98 19.11 -3.50
CA GLY A 125 -7.46 17.75 -3.26
C GLY A 125 -6.34 16.76 -2.99
N PRO A 126 -6.41 15.53 -3.55
CA PRO A 126 -5.40 14.49 -3.38
C PRO A 126 -3.98 14.95 -3.70
N LYS A 127 -3.78 15.66 -4.80
CA LYS A 127 -2.46 16.13 -5.24
C LYS A 127 -1.87 17.12 -4.24
N GLY A 128 -2.69 18.05 -3.73
CA GLY A 128 -2.26 19.00 -2.71
C GLY A 128 -1.80 18.33 -1.42
N LEU A 129 -2.48 17.25 -0.99
CA LEU A 129 -2.02 16.45 0.14
C LEU A 129 -0.67 15.79 -0.16
N ILE A 130 -0.53 15.14 -1.32
CA ILE A 130 0.72 14.44 -1.66
C ILE A 130 1.89 15.43 -1.78
N GLU A 131 1.65 16.62 -2.34
CA GLU A 131 2.65 17.68 -2.39
C GLU A 131 3.10 18.12 -0.98
N GLU A 132 2.16 18.40 -0.07
CA GLU A 132 2.49 18.75 1.32
C GLU A 132 3.32 17.64 2.02
N LEU A 133 2.96 16.37 1.79
CA LEU A 133 3.69 15.24 2.35
C LEU A 133 5.06 15.05 1.70
N SER A 134 5.24 15.43 0.44
CA SER A 134 6.53 15.36 -0.26
C SER A 134 7.58 16.26 0.38
N CYS A 135 7.16 17.35 1.02
CA CYS A 135 8.03 18.28 1.76
C CYS A 135 8.54 17.71 3.10
N LYS A 136 8.05 16.54 3.54
CA LYS A 136 8.53 15.89 4.75
C LYS A 136 9.73 15.02 4.42
N ASN A 137 10.82 15.15 5.18
CA ASN A 137 12.07 14.43 4.90
C ASN A 137 11.97 12.94 5.22
N GLU A 138 11.27 12.58 6.30
CA GLU A 138 11.27 11.21 6.82
C GLU A 138 10.08 10.40 6.28
N ASP A 139 10.38 9.25 5.66
CA ASP A 139 9.37 8.32 5.15
C ASP A 139 8.40 7.86 6.24
N ILE A 140 8.91 7.59 7.45
CA ILE A 140 8.08 7.16 8.58
C ILE A 140 7.04 8.21 8.98
N THR A 141 7.36 9.50 8.83
CA THR A 141 6.44 10.59 9.14
C THR A 141 5.30 10.62 8.12
N LYS A 142 5.59 10.40 6.83
CA LYS A 142 4.57 10.28 5.77
C LYS A 142 3.66 9.07 6.00
N ILE A 143 4.25 7.92 6.35
CA ILE A 143 3.53 6.68 6.66
C ILE A 143 2.58 6.87 7.85
N LYS A 144 3.08 7.41 8.96
CA LYS A 144 2.28 7.67 10.18
C LYS A 144 1.14 8.65 9.90
N TYR A 145 1.38 9.68 9.08
CA TYR A 145 0.32 10.58 8.66
C TYR A 145 -0.83 9.81 7.98
N PHE A 146 -0.53 8.93 7.02
CA PHE A 146 -1.55 8.14 6.34
C PHE A 146 -2.31 7.22 7.29
N MET A 147 -1.59 6.49 8.15
CA MET A 147 -2.21 5.57 9.10
C MET A 147 -3.14 6.27 10.10
N ASN A 148 -2.80 7.49 10.52
CA ASN A 148 -3.58 8.23 11.51
C ASN A 148 -4.82 8.91 10.90
N ASN A 149 -4.72 9.37 9.64
CA ASN A 149 -5.75 10.19 9.02
C ASN A 149 -6.70 9.39 8.12
N PHE A 150 -6.25 8.28 7.54
CA PHE A 150 -7.03 7.47 6.62
C PHE A 150 -7.56 6.19 7.28
N LYS A 151 -8.79 5.82 6.94
CA LYS A 151 -9.43 4.59 7.42
C LYS A 151 -9.15 3.44 6.45
N TYR A 152 -9.08 2.23 7.01
CA TYR A 152 -8.73 1.00 6.29
C TYR A 152 -7.31 0.95 5.70
N ILE A 153 -6.43 1.87 6.12
CA ILE A 153 -5.03 1.91 5.70
C ILE A 153 -4.16 1.53 6.91
N GLY A 154 -3.73 0.27 6.95
CA GLY A 154 -2.81 -0.24 7.97
C GLY A 154 -1.34 -0.06 7.60
N SER A 155 -0.42 -0.55 8.45
CA SER A 155 1.03 -0.43 8.27
C SER A 155 1.52 -0.87 6.89
N LYS A 156 1.02 -2.02 6.39
CA LYS A 156 1.36 -2.56 5.07
C LYS A 156 0.85 -1.66 3.94
N SER A 157 -0.45 -1.39 3.92
CA SER A 157 -1.09 -0.63 2.84
C SER A 157 -0.59 0.81 2.76
N ALA A 158 -0.29 1.46 3.89
CA ALA A 158 0.31 2.80 3.89
C ALA A 158 1.64 2.82 3.13
N ARG A 159 2.53 1.86 3.43
CA ARG A 159 3.84 1.72 2.78
C ARG A 159 3.70 1.40 1.31
N ASP A 160 2.89 0.40 0.97
CA ASP A 160 2.67 -0.01 -0.42
C ASP A 160 2.10 1.14 -1.28
N TYR A 161 1.10 1.84 -0.77
CA TYR A 161 0.51 3.00 -1.42
C TYR A 161 1.53 4.11 -1.65
N LEU A 162 2.26 4.52 -0.61
CA LEU A 162 3.25 5.59 -0.71
C LEU A 162 4.43 5.21 -1.62
N MET A 163 4.86 3.95 -1.62
CA MET A 163 5.85 3.43 -2.56
C MET A 163 5.32 3.51 -4.00
N GLY A 164 4.06 3.13 -4.21
CA GLY A 164 3.39 3.21 -5.52
C GLY A 164 3.32 4.62 -6.10
N LEU A 165 3.16 5.63 -5.22
CA LEU A 165 3.20 7.05 -5.58
C LEU A 165 4.62 7.60 -5.80
N GLY A 166 5.65 6.86 -5.41
CA GLY A 166 7.04 7.31 -5.43
C GLY A 166 7.32 8.39 -4.37
N LEU A 167 6.63 8.34 -3.23
CA LEU A 167 6.76 9.33 -2.15
C LEU A 167 7.70 8.86 -1.02
N VAL A 168 7.95 7.55 -0.94
CA VAL A 168 8.82 6.90 0.03
C VAL A 168 9.73 5.92 -0.70
N LYS A 169 10.94 5.71 -0.15
CA LYS A 169 11.99 4.91 -0.78
C LYS A 169 12.57 3.87 0.19
N ASN A 170 12.71 4.23 1.46
CA ASN A 170 13.33 3.40 2.49
C ASN A 170 12.27 2.75 3.37
N THR A 171 11.43 1.92 2.75
CA THR A 171 10.34 1.21 3.41
C THR A 171 10.06 -0.14 2.76
N VAL A 172 9.47 -1.07 3.50
CA VAL A 172 9.10 -2.42 3.05
C VAL A 172 7.67 -2.70 3.49
N ALA A 173 6.80 -3.07 2.55
CA ALA A 173 5.44 -3.49 2.83
C ALA A 173 5.40 -5.01 3.05
N LEU A 174 5.53 -5.44 4.31
CA LEU A 174 5.56 -6.83 4.77
C LEU A 174 4.24 -7.60 4.51
N ASP A 175 3.99 -7.91 3.24
CA ASP A 175 2.92 -8.79 2.75
C ASP A 175 3.21 -10.25 3.08
N VAL A 176 2.17 -11.08 3.14
CA VAL A 176 2.28 -12.51 3.47
C VAL A 176 3.30 -13.24 2.60
N ARG A 177 3.45 -12.84 1.33
CA ARG A 177 4.47 -13.36 0.42
C ARG A 177 5.90 -13.05 0.86
N ILE A 178 6.16 -11.82 1.26
CA ILE A 178 7.47 -11.42 1.80
C ILE A 178 7.72 -12.20 3.10
N GLN A 179 6.71 -12.33 3.97
CA GLN A 179 6.84 -13.14 5.19
C GLN A 179 7.19 -14.61 4.89
N ASN A 180 6.56 -15.20 3.88
CA ASN A 180 6.83 -16.57 3.44
C ASN A 180 8.27 -16.73 2.92
N ILE A 181 8.79 -15.76 2.17
CA ILE A 181 10.19 -15.76 1.73
C ILE A 181 11.14 -15.71 2.93
N PHE A 182 10.88 -14.83 3.90
CA PHE A 182 11.67 -14.76 5.14
C PHE A 182 11.67 -16.12 5.85
N ASN A 183 10.50 -16.77 5.97
CA ASN A 183 10.39 -18.09 6.56
C ASN A 183 11.18 -19.16 5.78
N LYS A 184 11.11 -19.15 4.43
CA LYS A 184 11.90 -20.05 3.56
C LYS A 184 13.40 -19.88 3.76
N ILE A 185 13.86 -18.64 3.95
CA ILE A 185 15.27 -18.31 4.22
C ILE A 185 15.67 -18.68 5.66
N GLY A 186 14.71 -18.98 6.53
CA GLY A 186 14.91 -19.39 7.92
C GLY A 186 14.86 -18.23 8.92
N ILE A 187 14.30 -17.08 8.53
CA ILE A 187 14.09 -15.92 9.40
C ILE A 187 12.63 -15.90 9.82
N LYS A 188 12.38 -16.12 11.12
CA LYS A 188 11.02 -16.06 11.68
C LYS A 188 10.68 -14.64 12.08
N LEU A 189 9.64 -14.08 11.46
CA LEU A 189 9.07 -12.81 11.90
C LEU A 189 8.22 -13.04 13.17
N PRO A 190 8.23 -12.09 14.14
CA PRO A 190 7.37 -12.15 15.32
C PRO A 190 5.89 -12.32 14.96
N LYS A 191 5.16 -13.21 15.65
CA LYS A 191 3.73 -13.41 15.38
C LYS A 191 2.90 -12.19 15.75
N GLY A 192 1.90 -11.86 14.93
CA GLY A 192 0.92 -10.79 15.22
C GLY A 192 1.46 -9.36 15.07
N PHE A 193 2.67 -9.21 14.52
CA PHE A 193 3.28 -7.90 14.28
C PHE A 193 2.46 -7.03 13.33
N GLU A 194 1.66 -7.64 12.45
CA GLU A 194 0.83 -6.96 11.46
C GLU A 194 -0.21 -6.03 12.11
N ASN A 195 -0.65 -6.39 13.31
CA ASN A 195 -1.61 -5.62 14.11
C ASN A 195 -0.93 -4.68 15.13
N ASN A 196 0.40 -4.68 15.19
CA ASN A 196 1.18 -3.85 16.11
C ASN A 196 2.15 -2.94 15.33
N PRO A 197 1.77 -1.69 15.05
CA PRO A 197 2.61 -0.74 14.32
C PRO A 197 4.02 -0.57 14.90
N LYS A 198 4.20 -0.62 16.22
CA LYS A 198 5.52 -0.47 16.84
C LYS A 198 6.44 -1.64 16.50
N ILE A 199 5.94 -2.86 16.63
CA ILE A 199 6.69 -4.07 16.28
C ILE A 199 6.96 -4.09 14.77
N TYR A 200 5.99 -3.68 13.95
CA TYR A 200 6.16 -3.56 12.51
C TYR A 200 7.32 -2.61 12.16
N ASP A 201 7.34 -1.41 12.74
CA ASP A 201 8.39 -0.41 12.51
C ASP A 201 9.78 -0.94 12.94
N GLU A 202 9.87 -1.69 14.04
CA GLU A 202 11.12 -2.31 14.50
C GLU A 202 11.62 -3.43 13.57
N ILE A 203 10.70 -4.28 13.08
CA ILE A 203 11.03 -5.33 12.09
C ILE A 203 11.53 -4.68 10.81
N GLU A 204 10.81 -3.69 10.30
CA GLU A 204 11.21 -2.97 9.09
C GLU A 204 12.58 -2.31 9.26
N LYS A 205 12.82 -1.64 10.40
CA LYS A 205 14.13 -1.06 10.71
C LYS A 205 15.24 -2.11 10.67
N ASP A 206 15.02 -3.28 11.25
CA ASP A 206 15.98 -4.38 11.20
C ASP A 206 16.21 -4.87 9.76
N ILE A 207 15.16 -4.97 8.94
CA ILE A 207 15.29 -5.36 7.52
C ILE A 207 16.11 -4.32 6.75
N LEU A 208 15.81 -3.03 6.93
CA LEU A 208 16.52 -1.95 6.26
C LEU A 208 18.00 -1.92 6.67
N THR A 209 18.30 -2.03 7.96
CA THR A 209 19.67 -1.86 8.48
C THR A 209 20.52 -3.12 8.41
N LYS A 210 19.93 -4.31 8.57
CA LYS A 210 20.67 -5.58 8.63
C LYS A 210 20.63 -6.37 7.34
N ILE A 211 19.76 -6.02 6.39
CA ILE A 211 19.64 -6.71 5.10
C ILE A 211 19.84 -5.73 3.95
N CYS A 212 19.00 -4.69 3.85
CA CYS A 212 19.02 -3.80 2.69
C CYS A 212 20.36 -3.03 2.59
N GLN A 213 20.80 -2.39 3.68
CA GLN A 213 22.06 -1.64 3.73
C GLN A 213 23.30 -2.51 3.39
N PRO A 214 23.54 -3.68 4.02
CA PRO A 214 24.65 -4.56 3.64
C PRO A 214 24.60 -5.03 2.19
N LEU A 215 23.40 -5.17 1.62
CA LEU A 215 23.22 -5.53 0.24
C LEU A 215 23.26 -4.33 -0.71
N GLY A 216 23.43 -3.09 -0.23
CA GLY A 216 23.37 -1.89 -1.07
C GLY A 216 22.03 -1.74 -1.79
N LEU A 217 20.94 -2.04 -1.11
CA LEU A 217 19.56 -1.90 -1.58
C LEU A 217 18.83 -0.84 -0.77
N ASP A 218 17.95 -0.10 -1.43
CA ASP A 218 16.91 0.66 -0.76
C ASP A 218 15.72 -0.24 -0.42
N GLY A 219 14.90 0.18 0.54
CA GLY A 219 13.74 -0.61 1.01
C GLY A 219 12.77 -0.98 -0.12
N ILE A 220 12.45 -0.04 -1.00
CA ILE A 220 11.56 -0.27 -2.14
C ILE A 220 12.13 -1.28 -3.14
N GLN A 221 13.46 -1.30 -3.34
CA GLN A 221 14.10 -2.28 -4.22
C GLN A 221 13.96 -3.68 -3.65
N PHE A 222 14.23 -3.82 -2.35
CA PHE A 222 14.08 -5.08 -1.64
C PHE A 222 12.62 -5.56 -1.67
N ASP A 223 11.66 -4.71 -1.31
CA ASP A 223 10.23 -5.02 -1.32
C ASP A 223 9.75 -5.53 -2.69
N ARG A 224 9.99 -4.74 -3.74
CA ARG A 224 9.50 -5.05 -5.09
C ARG A 224 10.18 -6.28 -5.66
N MET A 225 11.47 -6.48 -5.38
CA MET A 225 12.20 -7.66 -5.82
C MET A 225 11.61 -8.93 -5.22
N LEU A 226 11.36 -8.94 -3.91
CA LEU A 226 10.78 -10.11 -3.24
C LEU A 226 9.33 -10.36 -3.68
N TYR A 227 8.54 -9.29 -3.80
CA TYR A 227 7.13 -9.40 -4.12
C TYR A 227 6.88 -9.88 -5.56
N GLN A 228 7.58 -9.29 -6.54
CA GLN A 228 7.35 -9.56 -7.96
C GLN A 228 7.87 -10.93 -8.40
N ASN A 229 8.89 -11.44 -7.72
CA ASN A 229 9.53 -12.72 -8.05
C ASN A 229 9.17 -13.79 -7.00
N TYR A 230 8.05 -13.64 -6.30
CA TYR A 230 7.69 -14.49 -5.18
C TYR A 230 7.70 -15.98 -5.54
N ASP A 231 7.00 -16.38 -6.60
CA ASP A 231 6.87 -17.79 -6.98
C ASP A 231 8.24 -18.39 -7.33
N GLU A 232 9.03 -17.70 -8.16
CA GLU A 232 10.39 -18.14 -8.54
C GLU A 232 11.36 -18.20 -7.36
N ILE A 233 11.23 -17.30 -6.37
CA ILE A 233 12.01 -17.36 -5.13
C ILE A 233 11.58 -18.56 -4.29
N MET A 234 10.28 -18.89 -4.26
CA MET A 234 9.78 -20.03 -3.50
C MET A 234 10.18 -21.38 -4.08
N ASP A 235 10.58 -21.43 -5.35
CA ASP A 235 11.07 -22.63 -6.05
C ASP A 235 12.60 -22.85 -5.95
N LEU A 236 13.36 -21.90 -5.39
CA LEU A 236 14.82 -22.03 -5.13
C LEU A 236 15.15 -23.06 -4.04
#